data_AF-X0ZQJ1-F1
#
_entry.id   AF-X0ZQJ1-F1
#
_cell.length_a   1.000
_cell.length_b   1.000
_cell.length_c   1.000
_cell.angle_alpha   90.00
_cell.angle_beta   90.00
_cell.angle_gamma   90.00
#
_symmetry.space_group_name_H-M   'P 1'
#
loop_
_entity.id
_entity.type
_entity.pdbx_description
1 polymer ?
#
loop_
_entity_poly.entity_id
_entity_poly.type
_entity_poly.pdbx_seq_one_letter_code
_entity_poly.pdbx_strand_id
1 'polypeptide(L)'
;MLSLGMSGAHGRSFMLQMWYGDKDMATGRPKRPTDAELIILRVLWEHGPSTVREVNGILNETRPTGYTTTLKQMQVMTSKGLLVRNESRRPQVY
;
A
#
# COMPACT_ATOMS: atom_id res chain seq x y z
N MET A 1 -39.77 -43.34 -11.05
CA MET A 1 -39.36 -41.94 -11.25
C MET A 1 -38.17 -41.65 -10.36
N LEU A 2 -37.22 -40.89 -10.89
CA LEU A 2 -35.79 -41.00 -10.65
C LEU A 2 -35.29 -40.47 -9.29
N SER A 3 -34.29 -41.20 -8.80
CA SER A 3 -33.09 -40.80 -8.06
C SER A 3 -33.17 -40.29 -6.62
N LEU A 4 -32.72 -41.20 -5.76
CA LEU A 4 -31.97 -41.02 -4.52
C LEU A 4 -31.01 -39.82 -4.57
N GLY A 5 -31.09 -38.92 -3.59
CA GLY A 5 -30.21 -37.77 -3.41
C GLY A 5 -29.57 -37.79 -2.02
N MET A 6 -28.53 -38.60 -1.91
CA MET A 6 -27.50 -38.69 -0.88
C MET A 6 -27.44 -37.58 0.19
N SER A 7 -27.55 -38.02 1.45
CA SER A 7 -26.78 -37.51 2.59
C SER A 7 -25.33 -37.19 2.18
N GLY A 8 -24.83 -35.99 2.50
CA GLY A 8 -23.43 -35.65 2.25
C GLY A 8 -23.04 -34.25 2.71
N ALA A 9 -22.35 -34.18 3.85
CA ALA A 9 -21.71 -32.99 4.42
C ALA A 9 -20.88 -32.16 3.42
N HIS A 10 -21.35 -31.00 2.97
CA HIS A 10 -20.58 -30.05 2.14
C HIS A 10 -21.08 -28.62 2.35
N GLY A 11 -20.30 -27.63 2.79
CA GLY A 11 -18.89 -27.66 3.11
C GLY A 11 -18.46 -26.47 3.95
N ARG A 12 -17.46 -26.73 4.79
CA ARG A 12 -16.54 -25.73 5.37
C ARG A 12 -15.77 -24.94 4.28
N SER A 13 -16.06 -25.21 3.00
CA SER A 13 -15.47 -24.67 1.79
C SER A 13 -15.94 -23.25 1.42
N PHE A 14 -17.09 -22.77 1.90
CA PHE A 14 -17.52 -21.38 1.63
C PHE A 14 -16.77 -20.38 2.52
N MET A 15 -16.52 -20.74 3.78
CA MET A 15 -15.65 -19.97 4.69
C MET A 15 -14.19 -19.99 4.23
N LEU A 16 -13.72 -21.11 3.66
CA LEU A 16 -12.37 -21.23 3.09
C LEU A 16 -12.19 -20.48 1.76
N GLN A 17 -13.24 -19.93 1.13
CA GLN A 17 -13.10 -19.03 -0.02
C GLN A 17 -13.16 -17.56 0.41
N MET A 18 -13.94 -17.23 1.45
CA MET A 18 -14.09 -15.87 1.99
C MET A 18 -12.92 -15.46 2.90
N TRP A 19 -12.30 -16.42 3.60
CA TRP A 19 -11.05 -16.24 4.35
C TRP A 19 -9.80 -16.64 3.54
N TYR A 20 -9.94 -16.71 2.20
CA TYR A 20 -8.84 -16.95 1.25
C TYR A 20 -8.84 -15.85 0.18
N GLY A 21 -9.21 -14.63 0.59
CA GLY A 21 -9.25 -13.42 -0.23
C GLY A 21 -8.26 -12.34 0.18
N ASP A 22 -7.49 -12.54 1.26
CA ASP A 22 -6.47 -11.57 1.72
C ASP A 22 -5.09 -12.26 1.74
N LYS A 23 -4.52 -12.39 0.53
CA LYS A 23 -3.26 -13.10 0.27
C LYS A 23 -2.01 -12.26 0.60
N ASP A 24 -2.12 -11.25 1.44
CA ASP A 24 -1.01 -10.33 1.73
C ASP A 24 -0.65 -10.18 3.22
N MET A 25 -1.00 -11.17 4.07
CA MET A 25 -0.21 -11.42 5.29
C MET A 25 1.16 -11.98 4.89
N ALA A 26 1.96 -11.13 4.23
CA ALA A 26 3.32 -11.42 3.84
C ALA A 26 4.14 -11.65 5.12
N THR A 27 4.31 -12.92 5.44
CA THR A 27 5.41 -13.48 6.23
C THR A 27 6.75 -13.29 5.50
N GLY A 28 7.06 -12.04 5.15
CA GLY A 28 8.31 -11.62 4.54
C GLY A 28 8.90 -10.54 5.41
N ARG A 29 10.17 -10.66 5.78
CA ARG A 29 10.89 -9.57 6.46
C ARG A 29 10.59 -8.25 5.74
N PRO A 30 10.31 -7.14 6.46
CA PRO A 30 9.99 -5.87 5.82
C PRO A 30 11.08 -5.59 4.78
N LYS A 31 10.69 -5.54 3.51
CA LYS A 31 11.64 -5.30 2.43
C LYS A 31 12.26 -3.95 2.71
N ARG A 32 13.59 -3.94 2.85
CA ARG A 32 14.34 -2.70 3.09
C ARG A 32 13.90 -1.65 2.06
N PRO A 33 13.58 -0.42 2.50
CA PRO A 33 13.27 0.66 1.57
C PRO A 33 14.40 0.84 0.55
N THR A 34 14.06 1.15 -0.69
CA THR A 34 15.06 1.53 -1.69
C THR A 34 15.67 2.89 -1.36
N ASP A 35 16.78 3.26 -1.99
CA ASP A 35 17.40 4.57 -1.77
C ASP A 35 16.44 5.72 -2.08
N ALA A 36 15.63 5.59 -3.14
CA ALA A 36 14.60 6.58 -3.47
C ALA A 36 13.52 6.70 -2.38
N GLU A 37 13.13 5.58 -1.77
CA GLU A 37 12.16 5.56 -0.68
C GLU A 37 12.75 6.16 0.61
N LEU A 38 14.03 5.89 0.89
CA LEU A 38 14.74 6.48 2.02
C LEU A 38 14.83 8.01 1.90
N ILE A 39 15.05 8.54 0.70
CA ILE A 39 15.06 9.99 0.47
C ILE A 39 13.69 10.59 0.81
N ILE A 40 12.59 9.98 0.35
CA ILE A 40 11.23 10.45 0.67
C ILE A 40 10.94 10.35 2.17
N LEU A 41 11.35 9.25 2.83
CA LEU A 41 11.20 9.09 4.27
C LEU A 41 11.96 10.18 5.04
N ARG A 42 13.16 10.57 4.59
CA ARG A 42 13.91 11.68 5.19
C ARG A 42 13.19 13.01 5.04
N VAL A 43 12.66 13.31 3.85
CA VAL A 43 11.87 14.53 3.63
C VAL A 43 10.68 14.59 4.61
N LEU A 44 9.92 13.51 4.74
CA LEU A 44 8.78 13.46 5.67
C LEU A 44 9.21 13.50 7.14
N TRP A 45 10.38 12.94 7.47
CA TRP A 45 10.94 13.01 8.83
C TRP A 45 11.34 14.44 9.20
N GLU A 46 11.95 15.17 8.27
CA GLU A 46 12.46 16.53 8.50
C GLU A 46 11.35 17.59 8.46
N HIS A 47 10.37 17.43 7.56
CA HIS A 47 9.31 18.42 7.33
C HIS A 47 7.95 18.05 7.96
N GLY A 48 7.81 16.83 8.46
CA GLY A 48 6.54 16.31 8.99
C GLY A 48 5.53 15.92 7.91
N PRO A 49 4.26 15.69 8.31
CA PRO A 49 3.22 15.23 7.40
C PRO A 49 3.05 16.18 6.21
N SER A 50 3.21 15.67 5.01
CA SER A 50 3.30 16.49 3.80
C SER A 50 2.48 15.91 2.65
N THR A 51 2.07 16.78 1.74
CA THR A 51 1.41 16.42 0.49
C THR A 51 2.43 15.98 -0.56
N VAL A 52 1.96 15.25 -1.57
CA VAL A 52 2.79 14.85 -2.73
C VAL A 52 3.44 16.06 -3.41
N ARG A 53 2.74 17.20 -3.45
CA ARG A 53 3.25 18.43 -4.08
C ARG A 53 4.41 19.03 -3.29
N GLU A 54 4.31 19.07 -1.97
CA GLU A 54 5.37 19.57 -1.10
C GLU A 54 6.60 18.66 -1.17
N VAL A 55 6.41 17.35 -1.05
CA VAL A 55 7.50 16.37 -1.18
C VAL A 55 8.17 16.48 -2.56
N ASN A 56 7.39 16.58 -3.64
CA ASN A 56 7.95 16.76 -4.98
C ASN A 56 8.75 18.06 -5.11
N GLY A 57 8.28 19.17 -4.51
CA GLY A 57 9.01 20.43 -4.47
C GLY A 57 10.39 20.27 -3.82
N ILE A 58 10.42 19.71 -2.61
CA ILE A 58 11.65 19.51 -1.83
C ILE A 58 12.63 18.57 -2.57
N LEU A 59 12.13 17.47 -3.16
CA LEU A 59 12.97 16.57 -3.96
C LEU A 59 13.63 17.29 -5.14
N ASN A 60 12.90 18.19 -5.81
CA ASN A 60 13.40 18.94 -6.95
C ASN A 60 14.50 19.96 -6.59
N GLU A 61 14.64 20.34 -5.32
CA GLU A 61 15.74 21.22 -4.87
C GLU A 61 17.12 20.53 -4.98
N THR A 62 17.15 19.19 -4.83
CA THR A 62 18.39 18.42 -4.88
C THR A 62 18.54 17.65 -6.19
N ARG A 63 17.46 17.05 -6.69
CA ARG A 63 17.46 16.27 -7.93
C ARG A 63 16.13 16.42 -8.66
N PRO A 64 16.14 16.92 -9.91
CA PRO A 64 14.93 17.05 -10.70
C PRO A 64 14.15 15.73 -10.81
N THR A 65 12.87 15.76 -10.46
CA THR A 65 11.96 14.61 -10.54
C THR A 65 10.53 15.05 -10.85
N GLY A 66 9.88 14.30 -11.74
CA GLY A 66 8.51 14.60 -12.17
C GLY A 66 7.48 14.33 -11.07
N TYR A 67 6.42 15.15 -11.03
CA TYR A 67 5.34 15.02 -10.06
C TYR A 67 4.71 13.61 -10.03
N THR A 68 4.45 13.03 -11.20
CA THR A 68 3.84 11.69 -11.30
C THR A 68 4.77 10.60 -10.80
N THR A 69 6.08 10.76 -10.94
CA THR A 69 7.08 9.84 -10.37
C THR A 69 7.03 9.89 -8.85
N THR A 70 7.04 11.08 -8.24
CA THR A 70 6.88 11.22 -6.79
C THR A 70 5.56 10.63 -6.31
N LEU A 71 4.45 10.93 -7.00
CA LEU A 71 3.13 10.38 -6.69
C LEU A 71 3.14 8.85 -6.71
N LYS A 72 3.67 8.25 -7.77
CA LYS A 72 3.72 6.78 -7.91
C LYS A 72 4.62 6.15 -6.85
N GLN A 73 5.74 6.77 -6.52
CA GLN A 73 6.63 6.30 -5.46
C GLN A 73 5.91 6.30 -4.10
N MET A 74 5.24 7.39 -3.74
CA MET A 74 4.48 7.50 -2.48
C MET A 74 3.30 6.51 -2.42
N GLN A 75 2.63 6.25 -3.56
CA GLN A 75 1.60 5.21 -3.68
C GLN A 75 2.18 3.81 -3.40
N VAL A 76 3.30 3.46 -4.04
CA VAL A 76 3.98 2.19 -3.82
C VAL A 76 4.44 2.05 -2.37
N MET A 77 5.01 3.11 -1.78
CA MET A 77 5.42 3.12 -0.38
C MET A 77 4.23 2.93 0.57
N THR A 78 3.06 3.49 0.25
CA THR A 78 1.82 3.26 1.01
C THR A 78 1.39 1.81 0.90
N SER A 79 1.38 1.22 -0.31
CA SER A 79 1.09 -0.20 -0.50
C SER A 79 2.09 -1.13 0.19
N LYS A 80 3.34 -0.67 0.39
CA LYS A 80 4.38 -1.37 1.17
C LYS A 80 4.22 -1.18 2.69
N GLY A 81 3.31 -0.34 3.16
CA GLY A 81 3.16 0.01 4.57
C GLY A 81 4.26 0.92 5.13
N LEU A 82 5.04 1.60 4.27
CA LEU A 82 6.07 2.56 4.68
C LEU A 82 5.50 3.93 5.00
N LEU A 83 4.36 4.28 4.41
CA LEU A 83 3.65 5.55 4.62
C LEU A 83 2.19 5.28 4.96
N VAL A 84 1.58 6.20 5.70
CA VAL A 84 0.15 6.19 5.97
C VAL A 84 -0.46 7.44 5.36
N ARG A 85 -1.45 7.27 4.51
CA ARG A 85 -2.14 8.36 3.85
C ARG A 85 -3.40 8.76 4.59
N ASN A 86 -3.59 10.04 4.89
CA ASN A 86 -4.87 10.55 5.36
C ASN A 86 -5.81 10.82 4.18
N GLU A 87 -6.79 9.93 3.99
CA GLU A 87 -7.76 10.01 2.88
C GLU A 87 -8.93 10.96 3.14
N SER A 88 -9.11 11.41 4.38
CA SER A 88 -10.18 12.34 4.75
C SER A 88 -9.89 13.78 4.33
N ARG A 89 -8.65 14.07 3.89
CA ARG A 89 -8.20 15.40 3.47
C ARG A 89 -7.83 15.41 1.99
N ARG A 90 -8.14 16.52 1.31
CA ARG A 90 -7.68 16.83 -0.05
C ARG A 90 -6.96 18.17 -0.03
N PRO A 91 -5.72 18.27 -0.53
CA PRO A 91 -4.85 17.17 -0.99
C PRO A 91 -4.52 16.18 0.14
N GLN A 92 -4.24 14.93 -0.25
CA GLN A 92 -3.89 13.86 0.69
C GLN A 92 -2.54 14.17 1.34
N VAL A 93 -2.47 14.00 2.66
CA VAL A 93 -1.27 14.18 3.47
C VAL A 93 -0.74 12.80 3.86
N TYR A 94 0.57 12.64 3.81
CA TYR A 94 1.32 11.40 4.06
C TYR A 94 2.29 11.57 5.22
#